data_AF-A0A8I1DS83-F1
#
_entry.id   AF-A0A8I1DS83-F1
#
_cell.length_a   1.000
_cell.length_b   1.000
_cell.length_c   1.000
_cell.angle_alpha   90.00
_cell.angle_beta   90.00
_cell.angle_gamma   90.00
#
_symmetry.space_group_name_H-M   'P 1'
#
loop_
_entity.id
_entity.type
_entity.pdbx_description
1 polymer ?
#
loop_
_entity_poly.entity_id
_entity_poly.type
_entity_poly.pdbx_seq_one_letter_code
_entity_poly.pdbx_strand_id
1 'polypeptide(L)'
;MRAIRAGDDLCHQPNGEEALLARLFSGDAFFGGNLRETSVLFCQRHDELVLNYLPLILASLAKSAGFETMFDLVARVGGRRVYLPAAPARFCSQTGVTIPHAVYKPWRLQADANGQIEVPSAWGVYLALRRAAVSYAIAHAWPRDILQVTFGMSRRQLRSYASSSAPDAIHRDHAASGNCPVSTLTEGGAMTLP
;
A
#
# COMPACT_ATOMS: atom_id res chain seq x y z
N MET A 1 10.77 -29.33 48.44
CA MET A 1 9.58 -28.48 48.19
C MET A 1 9.74 -27.81 46.83
N ARG A 2 9.02 -28.27 45.80
CA ARG A 2 8.99 -27.64 44.47
C ARG A 2 7.79 -26.68 44.45
N ALA A 3 8.06 -25.39 44.30
CA ALA A 3 7.02 -24.41 44.03
C ALA A 3 6.51 -24.61 42.60
N ILE A 4 5.26 -25.05 42.49
CA ILE A 4 4.50 -25.07 41.25
C ILE A 4 4.16 -23.62 40.95
N ARG A 5 4.71 -23.08 39.85
CA ARG A 5 4.28 -21.79 39.30
C ARG A 5 2.84 -21.96 38.84
N ALA A 6 1.90 -21.35 39.55
CA ALA A 6 0.55 -21.14 39.05
C ALA A 6 0.67 -20.34 37.75
N GLY A 7 0.21 -20.94 36.66
CA GLY A 7 0.08 -20.26 35.39
C GLY A 7 -1.01 -19.20 35.53
N ASP A 8 -0.60 -17.94 35.44
CA ASP A 8 -1.51 -16.85 35.11
C ASP A 8 -1.92 -17.02 33.62
N ASP A 9 -2.83 -17.96 33.36
CA ASP A 9 -3.68 -17.92 32.16
C ASP A 9 -4.73 -16.82 32.38
N LEU A 10 -4.27 -15.57 32.45
CA LEU A 10 -5.12 -14.42 32.26
C LEU A 10 -5.58 -14.48 30.80
N CYS A 11 -6.80 -14.97 30.57
CA CYS A 11 -7.45 -14.92 29.26
C CYS A 11 -7.48 -13.45 28.81
N HIS A 12 -6.50 -13.05 28.00
CA HIS A 12 -6.44 -11.74 27.40
C HIS A 12 -7.72 -11.51 26.62
N GLN A 13 -8.58 -10.62 27.14
CA GLN A 13 -9.79 -10.24 26.43
C GLN A 13 -9.38 -9.29 25.32
N PRO A 14 -9.65 -9.63 24.04
CA PRO A 14 -9.26 -8.77 22.95
C PRO A 14 -9.98 -7.43 23.10
N ASN A 15 -9.20 -6.36 23.17
CA ASN A 15 -9.78 -5.02 23.11
C ASN A 15 -10.46 -4.81 21.73
N GLY A 16 -11.30 -3.79 21.62
CA GLY A 16 -12.05 -3.54 20.38
C GLY A 16 -11.16 -3.35 19.14
N GLU A 17 -9.92 -2.91 19.32
CA GLU A 17 -8.93 -2.77 18.23
C GLU A 17 -8.36 -4.12 17.80
N GLU A 18 -8.04 -5.01 18.73
CA GLU A 18 -7.59 -6.38 18.45
C GLU A 18 -8.63 -7.15 17.65
N ALA A 19 -9.89 -7.05 18.04
CA ALA A 19 -11.00 -7.66 17.30
C ALA A 19 -11.16 -7.05 15.89
N LEU A 20 -11.00 -5.73 15.77
CA LEU A 20 -11.05 -5.03 14.47
C LEU A 20 -9.93 -5.51 13.55
N LEU A 21 -8.69 -5.53 14.02
CA LEU A 21 -7.53 -5.94 13.22
C LEU A 21 -7.55 -7.43 12.91
N ALA A 22 -7.97 -8.28 13.86
CA ALA A 22 -8.14 -9.71 13.61
C ALA A 22 -9.17 -9.97 12.49
N ARG A 23 -10.24 -9.18 12.43
CA ARG A 23 -11.23 -9.25 11.34
C ARG A 23 -10.71 -8.64 10.03
N LEU A 24 -9.86 -7.62 10.09
CA LEU A 24 -9.26 -7.01 8.91
C LEU A 24 -8.25 -7.92 8.21
N PHE A 25 -7.57 -8.77 8.98
CA PHE A 25 -6.53 -9.67 8.49
C PHE A 25 -6.91 -11.14 8.61
N SER A 26 -8.20 -11.45 8.84
CA SER A 26 -8.75 -12.76 8.55
C SER A 26 -8.67 -13.00 7.04
N GLY A 27 -8.39 -14.24 6.62
CA GLY A 27 -8.04 -14.58 5.22
C GLY A 27 -9.13 -14.35 4.15
N ASP A 28 -10.09 -13.47 4.39
CA ASP A 28 -11.14 -13.04 3.47
C ASP A 28 -10.59 -12.10 2.39
N ALA A 29 -11.30 -12.02 1.25
CA ALA A 29 -10.90 -11.16 0.15
C ALA A 29 -10.99 -9.68 0.54
N PHE A 30 -9.85 -8.96 0.49
CA PHE A 30 -9.64 -7.57 0.94
C PHE A 30 -10.60 -6.49 0.38
N PHE A 31 -11.48 -6.85 -0.56
CA PHE A 31 -12.51 -5.98 -1.15
C PHE A 31 -13.93 -6.60 -1.15
N GLY A 32 -14.13 -7.74 -0.48
CA GLY A 32 -15.46 -8.30 -0.24
C GLY A 32 -16.24 -7.43 0.77
N GLY A 33 -17.58 -7.38 0.64
CA GLY A 33 -18.46 -6.40 1.32
C GLY A 33 -18.07 -6.06 2.76
N ASN A 34 -18.07 -7.05 3.65
CA ASN A 34 -17.77 -6.83 5.08
C ASN A 34 -16.31 -6.40 5.34
N LEU A 35 -15.36 -6.82 4.50
CA LEU A 35 -13.95 -6.51 4.68
C LEU A 35 -13.61 -5.11 4.16
N ARG A 36 -14.29 -4.64 3.10
CA ARG A 36 -14.17 -3.26 2.62
C ARG A 36 -14.62 -2.27 3.70
N GLU A 37 -15.78 -2.48 4.31
CA GLU A 37 -16.29 -1.63 5.40
C GLU A 37 -15.33 -1.62 6.61
N THR A 38 -14.83 -2.80 6.99
CA THR A 38 -13.86 -2.93 8.09
C THR A 38 -12.55 -2.21 7.78
N SER A 39 -12.09 -2.27 6.52
CA SER A 39 -10.89 -1.58 6.04
C SER A 39 -11.08 -0.07 6.09
N VAL A 40 -12.22 0.43 5.60
CA VAL A 40 -12.54 1.86 5.68
C VAL A 40 -12.60 2.34 7.12
N LEU A 41 -13.28 1.59 8.00
CA LEU A 41 -13.40 1.93 9.42
C LEU A 41 -12.02 2.03 10.09
N PHE A 42 -11.13 1.07 9.82
CA PHE A 42 -9.76 1.11 10.32
C PHE A 42 -9.02 2.35 9.78
N CYS A 43 -9.09 2.61 8.49
CA CYS A 43 -8.44 3.77 7.87
C CYS A 43 -8.94 5.09 8.44
N GLN A 44 -10.25 5.24 8.68
CA GLN A 44 -10.83 6.45 9.25
C GLN A 44 -10.43 6.66 10.72
N ARG A 45 -10.31 5.58 11.50
CA ARG A 45 -9.93 5.66 12.92
C ARG A 45 -8.46 6.01 13.11
N HIS A 46 -7.61 5.60 12.17
CA HIS A 46 -6.15 5.71 12.25
C HIS A 46 -5.60 6.46 11.03
N ASP A 47 -6.26 7.53 10.60
CA ASP A 47 -6.02 8.20 9.33
C ASP A 47 -4.59 8.75 9.20
N GLU A 48 -4.09 9.48 10.20
CA GLU A 48 -2.72 10.01 10.22
C GLU A 48 -1.68 8.90 10.06
N LEU A 49 -1.88 7.79 10.77
CA LEU A 49 -1.01 6.63 10.70
C LEU A 49 -1.09 5.96 9.33
N VAL A 50 -2.28 5.70 8.81
CA VAL A 50 -2.49 5.01 7.54
C VAL A 50 -1.96 5.82 6.36
N LEU A 51 -2.16 7.14 6.34
CA LEU A 51 -1.67 8.01 5.28
C LEU A 51 -0.15 7.94 5.12
N ASN A 52 0.61 7.70 6.20
CA ASN A 52 2.06 7.55 6.15
C ASN A 52 2.55 6.25 5.49
N TYR A 53 1.69 5.24 5.41
CA TYR A 53 2.01 3.95 4.79
C TYR A 53 1.43 3.80 3.37
N LEU A 54 0.48 4.64 2.99
CA LEU A 54 -0.15 4.60 1.68
C LEU A 54 0.78 5.18 0.59
N PRO A 55 0.74 4.63 -0.64
CA PRO A 55 1.34 5.26 -1.80
C PRO A 55 0.80 6.67 -2.01
N LEU A 56 1.66 7.62 -2.42
CA LEU A 56 1.32 9.05 -2.50
C LEU A 56 0.02 9.34 -3.29
N ILE A 57 -0.20 8.63 -4.40
CA ILE A 57 -1.41 8.75 -5.22
C ILE A 57 -2.65 8.44 -4.36
N LEU A 58 -2.63 7.34 -3.62
CA LEU A 58 -3.76 6.94 -2.77
C LEU A 58 -3.89 7.80 -1.52
N ALA A 59 -2.77 8.19 -0.90
CA ALA A 59 -2.75 9.07 0.28
C ALA A 59 -3.34 10.45 -0.05
N SER A 60 -2.97 11.04 -1.19
CA SER A 60 -3.52 12.32 -1.64
C SER A 60 -5.02 12.27 -1.93
N LEU A 61 -5.51 11.18 -2.53
CA LEU A 61 -6.93 10.96 -2.74
C LEU A 61 -7.68 10.75 -1.43
N ALA A 62 -7.19 9.85 -0.57
CA ALA A 62 -7.82 9.56 0.71
C ALA A 62 -7.94 10.82 1.58
N LYS A 63 -6.88 11.64 1.62
CA LYS A 63 -6.87 12.91 2.36
C LYS A 63 -7.88 13.94 1.83
N SER A 64 -8.13 13.97 0.52
CA SER A 64 -9.01 14.97 -0.10
C SER A 64 -10.46 14.52 -0.31
N ALA A 65 -10.69 13.22 -0.51
CA ALA A 65 -11.98 12.65 -0.94
C ALA A 65 -12.45 11.48 -0.05
N GLY A 66 -11.69 11.14 0.99
CA GLY A 66 -11.96 10.03 1.90
C GLY A 66 -11.47 8.66 1.40
N PHE A 67 -11.34 7.73 2.34
CA PHE A 67 -10.89 6.36 2.08
C PHE A 67 -11.87 5.57 1.21
N GLU A 68 -13.17 5.84 1.29
CA GLU A 68 -14.19 5.24 0.43
C GLU A 68 -13.87 5.43 -1.05
N THR A 69 -13.66 6.69 -1.46
CA THR A 69 -13.28 7.06 -2.83
C THR A 69 -11.95 6.42 -3.25
N MET A 70 -10.99 6.32 -2.32
CA MET A 70 -9.72 5.63 -2.55
C MET A 70 -9.94 4.14 -2.85
N PHE A 71 -10.75 3.45 -2.06
CA PHE A 71 -11.07 2.04 -2.31
C PHE A 71 -11.86 1.85 -3.61
N ASP A 72 -12.76 2.77 -3.96
CA ASP A 72 -13.47 2.72 -5.24
C ASP A 72 -12.51 2.82 -6.42
N LEU A 73 -11.53 3.71 -6.36
CA LEU A 73 -10.47 3.79 -7.38
C LEU A 73 -9.72 2.47 -7.51
N VAL A 74 -9.27 1.90 -6.38
CA VAL A 74 -8.47 0.67 -6.39
C VAL A 74 -9.30 -0.52 -6.89
N ALA A 75 -10.57 -0.60 -6.52
CA ALA A 75 -11.48 -1.63 -7.01
C ALA A 75 -11.71 -1.52 -8.53
N ARG A 76 -11.81 -0.29 -9.06
CA ARG A 76 -12.09 -0.04 -10.49
C ARG A 76 -10.87 -0.20 -11.37
N VAL A 77 -9.72 0.32 -10.94
CA VAL A 77 -8.52 0.47 -11.78
C VAL A 77 -7.20 0.15 -11.05
N GLY A 78 -7.23 -0.51 -9.90
CA GLY A 78 -6.02 -0.92 -9.20
C GLY A 78 -5.17 -1.93 -10.00
N GLY A 79 -3.85 -1.85 -9.83
CA GLY A 79 -2.89 -2.80 -10.40
C GLY A 79 -2.57 -2.58 -11.87
N ARG A 80 -2.91 -1.42 -12.42
CA ARG A 80 -2.66 -1.07 -13.83
C ARG A 80 -2.25 0.39 -13.96
N ARG A 81 -1.66 0.71 -15.11
CA ARG A 81 -1.43 2.09 -15.53
C ARG A 81 -2.74 2.66 -16.07
N VAL A 82 -3.05 3.89 -15.68
CA VAL A 82 -4.28 4.57 -16.04
C VAL A 82 -3.93 5.92 -16.67
N TYR A 83 -4.48 6.15 -17.85
CA TYR A 83 -4.35 7.44 -18.53
C TYR A 83 -5.11 8.54 -17.78
N LEU A 84 -4.51 9.73 -17.67
CA LEU A 84 -5.10 10.93 -17.11
C LEU A 84 -5.41 11.95 -18.23
N PRO A 85 -6.65 11.97 -18.74
CA PRO A 85 -7.10 12.99 -19.68
C PRO A 85 -6.89 14.41 -19.16
N ALA A 86 -6.71 15.38 -20.06
CA ALA A 86 -6.64 16.79 -19.66
C ALA A 86 -7.94 17.28 -18.98
N ALA A 87 -9.10 16.74 -19.39
CA ALA A 87 -10.40 17.02 -18.79
C ALA A 87 -10.75 15.98 -17.71
N PRO A 88 -10.88 16.35 -16.42
CA PRO A 88 -11.19 15.41 -15.34
C PRO A 88 -12.51 14.65 -15.53
N ALA A 89 -13.50 15.28 -16.16
CA ALA A 89 -14.78 14.64 -16.47
C ALA A 89 -14.60 13.37 -17.34
N ARG A 90 -13.64 13.37 -18.27
CA ARG A 90 -13.35 12.19 -19.10
C ARG A 90 -12.79 11.04 -18.28
N PHE A 91 -11.96 11.32 -17.29
CA PHE A 91 -11.45 10.29 -16.37
C PHE A 91 -12.60 9.64 -15.60
N CYS A 92 -13.54 10.44 -15.09
CA CYS A 92 -14.74 9.94 -14.43
C CYS A 92 -15.58 9.07 -15.37
N SER A 93 -15.81 9.48 -16.61
CA SER A 93 -16.56 8.67 -17.59
C SER A 93 -15.89 7.34 -17.91
N GLN A 94 -14.55 7.28 -17.88
CA GLN A 94 -13.79 6.05 -18.19
C GLN A 94 -13.67 5.10 -17.00
N THR A 95 -13.56 5.63 -15.78
CA THR A 95 -13.26 4.85 -14.57
C THR A 95 -14.45 4.67 -13.63
N GLY A 96 -15.46 5.52 -13.75
CA GLY A 96 -16.58 5.63 -12.81
C GLY A 96 -16.23 6.31 -11.50
N VAL A 97 -15.02 6.88 -11.35
CA VAL A 97 -14.56 7.49 -10.11
C VAL A 97 -14.35 8.99 -10.28
N THR A 98 -14.99 9.77 -9.42
CA THR A 98 -14.83 11.22 -9.41
C THR A 98 -13.64 11.59 -8.55
N ILE A 99 -12.65 12.25 -9.15
CA ILE A 99 -11.45 12.72 -8.46
C ILE A 99 -11.54 14.24 -8.28
N PRO A 100 -11.40 14.77 -7.04
CA PRO A 100 -11.38 16.21 -6.83
C PRO A 100 -10.30 16.90 -7.64
N HIS A 101 -10.59 18.09 -8.14
CA HIS A 101 -9.64 18.87 -8.95
C HIS A 101 -8.31 19.13 -8.21
N ALA A 102 -8.37 19.31 -6.90
CA ALA A 102 -7.20 19.50 -6.03
C ALA A 102 -6.22 18.31 -6.04
N VAL A 103 -6.70 17.09 -6.29
CA VAL A 103 -5.89 15.86 -6.40
C VAL A 103 -5.52 15.60 -7.86
N TYR A 104 -6.47 15.82 -8.77
CA TYR A 104 -6.29 15.54 -10.20
C TYR A 104 -5.15 16.36 -10.82
N LYS A 105 -5.04 17.64 -10.45
CA LYS A 105 -3.98 18.53 -10.97
C LYS A 105 -2.57 18.03 -10.58
N PRO A 106 -2.26 17.74 -9.31
CA PRO A 106 -0.98 17.11 -8.93
C PRO A 106 -0.71 15.79 -9.65
N TRP A 107 -1.70 14.90 -9.78
CA TRP A 107 -1.51 13.63 -10.49
C TRP A 107 -1.11 13.82 -11.95
N ARG A 108 -1.72 14.79 -12.64
CA ARG A 108 -1.35 15.17 -14.02
C ARG A 108 0.09 15.65 -14.14
N LEU A 109 0.63 16.31 -13.11
CA LEU A 109 2.03 16.77 -13.09
C LEU A 109 3.02 15.62 -12.85
N GLN A 110 2.56 14.55 -12.18
CA GLN A 110 3.35 13.36 -11.86
C GLN A 110 3.19 12.23 -12.88
N ALA A 111 2.31 12.42 -13.87
CA ALA A 111 2.07 11.44 -14.91
C ALA A 111 3.31 11.27 -15.81
N ASP A 112 3.47 10.08 -16.37
CA ASP A 112 4.57 9.80 -17.30
C ASP A 112 4.42 10.57 -18.63
N ALA A 113 5.38 10.38 -19.55
CA ALA A 113 5.36 11.03 -20.87
C ALA A 113 4.10 10.73 -21.70
N ASN A 114 3.39 9.63 -21.40
CA ASN A 114 2.14 9.25 -22.03
C ASN A 114 0.91 9.76 -21.27
N GLY A 115 1.11 10.54 -20.20
CA GLY A 115 0.05 11.03 -19.33
C GLY A 115 -0.60 9.93 -18.48
N GLN A 116 0.14 8.88 -18.15
CA GLN A 116 -0.35 7.77 -17.33
C GLN A 116 0.20 7.83 -15.90
N ILE A 117 -0.58 7.31 -14.96
CA ILE A 117 -0.15 7.05 -13.58
C ILE A 117 -0.31 5.56 -13.26
N GLU A 118 0.51 5.07 -12.33
CA GLU A 118 0.37 3.72 -11.80
C GLU A 118 -0.56 3.74 -10.58
N VAL A 119 -1.69 3.02 -10.66
CA VAL A 119 -2.60 2.88 -9.52
C VAL A 119 -2.25 1.59 -8.77
N PRO A 120 -1.92 1.66 -7.47
CA PRO A 120 -1.58 0.47 -6.69
C PRO A 120 -2.71 -0.56 -6.72
N SER A 121 -2.34 -1.85 -6.71
CA SER A 121 -3.30 -2.95 -6.69
C SER A 121 -3.96 -3.09 -5.32
N ALA A 122 -5.08 -3.82 -5.28
CA ALA A 122 -5.73 -4.22 -4.04
C ALA A 122 -4.75 -4.87 -3.05
N TRP A 123 -3.87 -5.73 -3.54
CA TRP A 123 -2.82 -6.37 -2.74
C TRP A 123 -1.80 -5.35 -2.22
N GLY A 124 -1.39 -4.38 -3.04
CA GLY A 124 -0.49 -3.31 -2.61
C GLY A 124 -1.09 -2.48 -1.48
N VAL A 125 -2.38 -2.16 -1.56
CA VAL A 125 -3.12 -1.47 -0.49
C VAL A 125 -3.22 -2.33 0.76
N TYR A 126 -3.51 -3.63 0.62
CA TYR A 126 -3.52 -4.58 1.74
C TYR A 126 -2.19 -4.58 2.48
N LEU A 127 -1.07 -4.67 1.76
CA LEU A 127 0.25 -4.64 2.38
C LEU A 127 0.52 -3.30 3.10
N ALA A 128 0.12 -2.17 2.53
CA ALA A 128 0.23 -0.87 3.19
C ALA A 128 -0.57 -0.82 4.51
N LEU A 129 -1.83 -1.26 4.49
CA LEU A 129 -2.65 -1.30 5.70
C LEU A 129 -2.11 -2.28 6.73
N ARG A 130 -1.61 -3.45 6.30
CA ARG A 130 -0.97 -4.42 7.21
C ARG A 130 0.26 -3.83 7.89
N ARG A 131 1.10 -3.08 7.16
CA ARG A 131 2.25 -2.38 7.75
C ARG A 131 1.79 -1.34 8.78
N ALA A 132 0.76 -0.55 8.46
CA ALA A 132 0.19 0.42 9.37
C ALA A 132 -0.35 -0.25 10.64
N ALA A 133 -1.17 -1.28 10.50
CA ALA A 133 -1.75 -2.04 11.61
C ALA A 133 -0.70 -2.70 12.51
N VAL A 134 0.35 -3.28 11.93
CA VAL A 134 1.48 -3.85 12.69
C VAL A 134 2.24 -2.76 13.43
N SER A 135 2.49 -1.62 12.79
CA SER A 135 3.13 -0.46 13.42
C SER A 135 2.31 0.04 14.62
N TYR A 136 0.99 0.12 14.46
CA TYR A 136 0.07 0.48 15.53
C TYR A 136 0.17 -0.51 16.70
N ALA A 137 0.06 -1.81 16.43
CA ALA A 137 0.08 -2.84 17.47
C ALA A 137 1.43 -2.92 18.22
N ILE A 138 2.55 -2.69 17.52
CA ILE A 138 3.88 -2.58 18.14
C ILE A 138 3.96 -1.34 19.03
N ALA A 139 3.48 -0.19 18.55
CA ALA A 139 3.49 1.05 19.33
C ALA A 139 2.64 0.94 20.62
N HIS A 140 1.60 0.11 20.60
CA HIS A 140 0.73 -0.17 21.75
C HIS A 140 1.18 -1.39 22.57
N ALA A 141 2.41 -1.86 22.36
CA ALA A 141 3.04 -2.96 23.12
C ALA A 141 2.21 -4.26 23.16
N TRP A 142 1.52 -4.59 22.07
CA TRP A 142 0.72 -5.82 22.02
C TRP A 142 1.58 -7.08 22.27
N PRO A 143 1.05 -8.08 23.00
CA PRO A 143 1.70 -9.36 23.18
C PRO A 143 2.09 -10.01 21.85
N ARG A 144 3.29 -10.60 21.81
CA ARG A 144 3.85 -11.19 20.58
C ARG A 144 3.02 -12.33 20.02
N ASP A 145 2.32 -13.06 20.87
CA ASP A 145 1.49 -14.19 20.45
C ASP A 145 0.23 -13.69 19.74
N ILE A 146 -0.35 -12.58 20.21
CA ILE A 146 -1.47 -11.90 19.55
C ILE A 146 -1.03 -11.34 18.19
N LEU A 147 0.14 -10.69 18.12
CA LEU A 147 0.69 -10.22 16.84
C LEU A 147 0.88 -11.36 15.82
N GLN A 148 1.35 -12.53 16.28
CA GLN A 148 1.53 -13.71 15.42
C GLN A 148 0.20 -14.24 14.88
N VAL A 149 -0.81 -14.34 15.75
CA VAL A 149 -2.15 -14.84 15.37
C VAL A 149 -2.87 -13.84 14.46
N THR A 150 -2.90 -12.56 14.82
CA THR A 150 -3.63 -11.51 14.09
C THR A 150 -3.05 -11.27 12.70
N PHE A 151 -1.73 -11.23 12.56
CA PHE A 151 -1.09 -10.85 11.31
C PHE A 151 -0.46 -12.03 10.56
N GLY A 152 -0.41 -13.24 11.13
CA GLY A 152 0.27 -14.38 10.51
C GLY A 152 1.77 -14.14 10.26
N MET A 153 2.44 -13.40 11.13
CA MET A 153 3.85 -13.03 10.97
C MET A 153 4.78 -13.86 11.85
N SER A 154 5.94 -14.26 11.32
CA SER A 154 6.99 -14.93 12.10
C SER A 154 7.69 -13.97 13.06
N ARG A 155 8.34 -14.54 14.09
CA ARG A 155 9.18 -13.78 15.05
C ARG A 155 10.27 -12.94 14.37
N ARG A 156 10.83 -13.42 13.25
CA ARG A 156 11.84 -12.69 12.48
C ARG A 156 11.26 -11.45 11.81
N GLN A 157 10.06 -11.58 11.22
CA GLN A 157 9.38 -10.46 10.58
C GLN A 157 9.02 -9.38 11.60
N LEU A 158 8.46 -9.75 12.76
CA LEU A 158 8.11 -8.79 13.81
C LEU A 158 9.32 -7.99 14.32
N ARG A 159 10.51 -8.60 14.41
CA ARG A 159 11.74 -7.87 14.76
C ARG A 159 12.12 -6.83 13.73
N SER A 160 11.97 -7.13 12.44
CA SER A 160 12.25 -6.19 11.35
C SER A 160 11.37 -4.94 11.42
N TYR A 161 10.09 -5.10 11.80
CA TYR A 161 9.19 -3.97 11.98
C TYR A 161 9.56 -3.11 13.20
N ALA A 162 9.94 -3.76 14.32
CA ALA A 162 10.35 -3.04 15.53
C ALA A 162 11.67 -2.28 15.36
N SER A 163 12.58 -2.75 14.48
CA SER A 163 13.84 -2.08 14.18
C SER A 163 13.75 -1.01 13.08
N SER A 164 12.68 -1.02 12.26
CA SER A 164 12.54 -0.20 11.06
C SER A 164 11.46 0.87 11.20
N SER A 165 11.38 1.53 12.36
CA SER A 165 10.40 2.60 12.62
C SER A 165 10.70 3.87 11.80
N ALA A 166 10.54 3.79 10.47
CA ALA A 166 10.40 4.87 9.51
C ALA A 166 9.91 4.26 8.17
N PRO A 167 8.99 4.91 7.43
CA PRO A 167 8.52 4.39 6.16
C PRO A 167 9.60 4.58 5.09
N ASP A 168 10.43 3.56 4.89
CA ASP A 168 11.22 3.47 3.65
C ASP A 168 10.24 3.35 2.48
N ALA A 169 10.31 4.37 1.63
CA ALA A 169 9.64 4.45 0.35
C ALA A 169 9.96 3.19 -0.46
N ILE A 170 8.98 2.30 -0.59
CA ILE A 170 9.01 1.23 -1.57
C ILE A 170 8.80 1.89 -2.93
N HIS A 171 9.86 2.49 -3.47
CA HIS A 171 10.02 2.78 -4.90
C HIS A 171 11.50 2.97 -5.27
N ARG A 172 12.22 1.86 -5.33
CA ARG A 172 13.48 1.59 -6.06
C ARG A 172 13.69 0.09 -5.83
N ASP A 173 13.56 -0.84 -6.77
CA ASP A 173 14.08 -0.86 -8.13
C ASP A 173 13.26 -1.84 -9.01
N HIS A 174 12.60 -1.33 -10.04
CA HIS A 174 12.24 -2.09 -11.23
C HIS A 174 12.59 -1.25 -12.47
N ALA A 175 13.86 -0.85 -12.57
CA ALA A 175 14.41 -0.23 -13.79
C ALA A 175 15.94 -0.40 -13.85
N ALA A 176 16.45 -1.64 -13.89
CA ALA A 176 17.80 -1.93 -14.39
C ALA A 176 18.02 -3.45 -14.55
N SER A 177 17.31 -4.08 -15.49
CA SER A 177 17.83 -5.29 -16.13
C SER A 177 17.29 -5.36 -17.55
N GLY A 178 17.75 -4.40 -18.37
CA GLY A 178 17.62 -4.41 -19.81
C GLY A 178 19.02 -4.53 -20.37
N ASN A 179 19.42 -5.77 -20.64
CA ASN A 179 20.64 -6.14 -21.32
C ASN A 179 20.67 -5.48 -22.71
N CYS A 180 21.56 -4.50 -22.94
CA CYS A 180 21.85 -3.97 -24.26
C CYS A 180 23.23 -4.49 -24.70
N PRO A 181 23.34 -5.38 -25.69
CA PRO A 181 24.63 -5.73 -26.27
C PRO A 181 25.13 -4.55 -27.11
N VAL A 182 26.32 -4.05 -26.76
CA VAL A 182 27.11 -3.16 -27.62
C VAL A 182 27.40 -3.90 -28.94
N SER A 183 26.76 -3.44 -30.01
CA SER A 183 27.15 -3.81 -31.38
C SER A 183 28.16 -2.78 -31.86
N THR A 184 29.43 -3.19 -31.92
CA THR A 184 30.49 -2.49 -32.64
C THR A 184 30.23 -2.61 -34.14
N LEU A 185 29.73 -1.54 -34.76
CA LEU A 185 29.65 -1.40 -36.21
C LEU A 185 30.93 -0.72 -36.72
N THR A 186 31.83 -1.57 -37.21
CA THR A 186 32.60 -1.44 -38.47
C THR A 186 32.97 -0.04 -38.96
N GLU A 187 34.26 0.27 -38.82
CA GLU A 187 35.00 1.17 -39.70
C GLU A 187 35.06 0.61 -41.13
N GLY A 188 34.77 1.47 -42.10
CA GLY A 188 35.03 1.29 -43.52
C GLY A 188 34.72 2.63 -44.19
N GLY A 189 35.48 3.18 -45.10
CA GLY A 189 36.68 2.77 -45.79
C GLY A 189 37.11 3.95 -46.67
N ALA A 190 38.32 3.83 -47.20
CA ALA A 190 39.13 4.83 -47.88
C ALA A 190 38.55 5.52 -49.15
N MET A 191 39.22 6.64 -49.48
CA MET A 191 39.78 7.00 -50.80
C MET A 191 39.00 7.84 -51.85
N THR A 192 39.46 9.10 -51.97
CA THR A 192 40.02 9.82 -53.15
C THR A 192 39.21 10.27 -54.38
N LEU A 193 39.34 11.60 -54.63
CA LEU A 193 39.69 12.34 -55.88
C LEU A 193 38.63 12.52 -56.99
N PRO A 194 38.81 13.49 -57.92
CA PRO A 194 39.81 14.57 -58.02
C PRO A 194 39.29 15.98 -57.72
#